data_AF-A0A3M0T3X0-F1
#
_entry.id   AF-A0A3M0T3X0-F1
#
_cell.length_a   1.000
_cell.length_b   1.000
_cell.length_c   1.000
_cell.angle_alpha   90.00
_cell.angle_beta   90.00
_cell.angle_gamma   90.00
#
_symmetry.space_group_name_H-M   'P 1'
#
loop_
_entity.id
_entity.type
_entity.pdbx_description
1 polymer ?
#
loop_
_entity_poly.entity_id
_entity_poly.type
_entity_poly.pdbx_seq_one_letter_code
_entity_poly.pdbx_strand_id
1 'polypeptide(L)' 'MFNLEEVKGYSKLDAKDKELFGRFYQKFYKAWEYPEDHKPISISRAKGYLKVTLNDGDWLHILKDGSWY' A
#
# COMPACT_ATOMS: atom_id res chain seq x y z
N MET A 1 1.15 8.66 13.23
CA MET A 1 0.44 9.34 12.12
C MET A 1 0.85 8.60 10.86
N PHE A 2 -0.10 8.06 10.11
CA PHE A 2 0.18 7.20 8.96
C PHE A 2 0.57 8.06 7.75
N ASN A 3 1.87 8.15 7.45
CA ASN A 3 2.38 8.99 6.38
C ASN A 3 2.43 8.25 5.04
N LEU A 4 1.31 8.28 4.31
CA LEU A 4 1.21 7.72 2.96
C LEU A 4 2.20 8.39 1.99
N GLU A 5 2.54 9.65 2.23
CA GLU A 5 3.42 10.46 1.38
C GLU A 5 4.88 10.01 1.42
N GLU A 6 5.30 9.30 2.47
CA GLU A 6 6.64 8.73 2.57
C GLU A 6 6.80 7.47 1.73
N VAL A 7 5.69 6.87 1.28
CA VAL A 7 5.72 5.66 0.44
C VAL A 7 6.16 6.03 -0.97
N LYS A 8 7.32 5.51 -1.38
CA LYS A 8 7.91 5.82 -2.67
C LYS A 8 6.96 5.43 -3.81
N GLY A 9 6.54 6.42 -4.58
CA GLY A 9 5.62 6.24 -5.72
C GLY A 9 4.19 6.67 -5.44
N TYR A 10 3.80 6.92 -4.18
CA TYR A 10 2.46 7.41 -3.83
C TYR A 10 2.11 8.72 -4.55
N SER A 11 3.05 9.66 -4.61
CA SER A 11 2.84 10.95 -5.29
C SER A 11 2.55 10.81 -6.79
N LYS A 12 2.96 9.70 -7.42
CA LYS A 12 2.74 9.40 -8.84
C LYS A 12 1.38 8.75 -9.13
N LEU A 13 0.63 8.38 -8.09
CA LEU A 13 -0.69 7.78 -8.24
C LEU A 13 -1.75 8.83 -8.59
N ASP A 14 -2.73 8.40 -9.38
CA ASP A 14 -3.94 9.19 -9.62
C ASP A 14 -4.80 9.28 -8.35
N ALA A 15 -5.72 10.24 -8.29
CA ALA A 15 -6.60 10.44 -7.12
C ALA A 15 -7.35 9.15 -6.69
N LYS A 16 -7.82 8.36 -7.66
CA LYS A 16 -8.51 7.08 -7.40
C LYS A 16 -7.59 6.04 -6.74
N ASP A 17 -6.36 5.93 -7.23
CA ASP A 17 -5.38 4.98 -6.71
C ASP A 17 -4.85 5.43 -5.33
N LYS A 18 -4.73 6.74 -5.10
CA LYS A 18 -4.40 7.30 -3.79
C LYS A 18 -5.47 6.98 -2.75
N GLU A 19 -6.74 7.13 -3.10
CA GLU A 19 -7.85 6.75 -2.23
C GLU A 19 -7.85 5.24 -1.93
N LEU A 20 -7.65 4.41 -2.97
CA LEU A 20 -7.55 2.96 -2.81
C LEU A 20 -6.38 2.56 -1.90
N PHE A 21 -5.22 3.17 -2.10
CA PHE A 21 -4.05 2.95 -1.26
C PHE A 21 -4.30 3.39 0.18
N GLY A 22 -4.96 4.52 0.41
CA GLY A 22 -5.33 4.98 1.76
C GLY A 22 -6.21 3.97 2.50
N ARG A 23 -7.21 3.39 1.82
CA ARG A 23 -8.06 2.33 2.38
C ARG A 23 -7.25 1.06 2.71
N PHE A 24 -6.40 0.64 1.78
CA PHE A 24 -5.47 -0.47 2.00
C PHE A 24 -4.58 -0.21 3.23
N TYR A 25 -3.96 0.96 3.32
CA TYR A 25 -3.02 1.30 4.38
C TYR A 25 -3.69 1.28 5.76
N GLN A 26 -4.91 1.82 5.86
CA GLN A 26 -5.68 1.72 7.10
C GLN A 26 -6.04 0.29 7.48
N LYS A 27 -6.44 -0.55 6.51
CA LYS A 27 -6.73 -1.97 6.76
C LYS A 27 -5.45 -2.75 7.11
N PHE A 28 -4.34 -2.45 6.45
CA PHE A 28 -3.04 -3.07 6.66
C PHE A 28 -2.56 -2.90 8.11
N TYR A 29 -2.47 -1.66 8.58
CA TYR A 29 -2.03 -1.40 9.97
C TYR A 29 -3.01 -1.90 11.04
N LYS A 30 -4.25 -2.24 10.67
CA LYS A 30 -5.23 -2.87 11.57
C LYS A 30 -5.18 -4.40 11.52
N ALA A 31 -4.81 -4.99 10.40
CA ALA A 31 -4.81 -6.44 10.20
C ALA A 31 -3.52 -7.11 10.69
N TRP A 32 -2.41 -6.37 10.70
CA TRP A 32 -1.12 -6.87 11.14
C TRP A 32 -0.87 -6.53 12.60
N GLU A 33 -0.44 -7.53 13.38
CA GLU A 33 -0.08 -7.36 14.81
C GLU A 33 1.22 -6.54 14.97
N TYR A 34 2.16 -6.71 14.03
CA TYR A 34 3.44 -5.98 13.97
C TYR A 34 3.63 -5.33 12.58
N PRO A 35 2.92 -4.23 12.27
CA PRO A 35 2.96 -3.62 10.95
C PRO A 35 4.27 -2.87 10.64
N GLU A 36 5.11 -2.65 11.64
CA GLU A 36 6.41 -2.00 11.48
C GLU A 36 7.44 -2.89 10.77
N ASP A 37 7.38 -4.20 11.02
CA ASP A 37 8.20 -5.23 10.35
C ASP A 37 7.83 -5.39 8.88
N HIS A 38 6.58 -5.10 8.53
CA HIS A 38 6.03 -5.26 7.18
C HIS A 38 5.60 -3.92 6.56
N LYS A 39 6.18 -2.80 6.97
CA LYS A 39 5.74 -1.47 6.53
C LYS A 39 5.82 -1.29 5.00
N PRO A 40 4.81 -0.69 4.36
CA PRO A 40 4.87 -0.33 2.95
C PRO A 40 5.97 0.71 2.68
N ILE A 41 6.94 0.38 1.83
CA ILE A 41 8.04 1.29 1.47
C ILE A 41 7.90 1.85 0.06
N SER A 42 7.20 1.15 -0.83
CA SER A 42 6.99 1.60 -2.20
C SER A 42 5.66 1.12 -2.75
N ILE A 43 5.05 1.94 -3.61
CA ILE A 43 3.87 1.58 -4.37
C ILE A 43 4.09 1.89 -5.85
N SER A 44 3.59 1.01 -6.70
CA SER A 44 3.68 1.15 -8.15
C SER A 44 2.44 0.57 -8.82
N ARG A 45 2.01 1.18 -9.92
CA ARG A 45 0.94 0.63 -10.74
C ARG A 45 1.50 -0.48 -11.62
N ALA A 46 0.96 -1.69 -11.45
CA ALA A 46 1.20 -2.82 -12.33
C ALA A 46 -0.02 -3.00 -13.25
N LYS A 47 0.03 -3.95 -14.20
CA LYS A 47 -1.01 -4.14 -15.24
C LYS A 47 -2.39 -4.45 -14.62
N GLY A 48 -3.15 -3.39 -14.31
CA GLY A 48 -4.51 -3.44 -13.77
C GLY A 48 -4.63 -3.39 -12.24
N TYR A 49 -3.54 -3.20 -11.50
CA TYR A 49 -3.54 -3.22 -10.02
C TYR A 49 -2.45 -2.35 -9.41
N LEU A 50 -2.53 -2.13 -8.09
CA LEU A 50 -1.46 -1.48 -7.32
C LEU A 50 -0.61 -2.54 -6.63
N LYS A 51 0.69 -2.53 -6.93
CA LYS A 51 1.69 -3.34 -6.27
C LYS A 51 2.33 -2.53 -5.15
N VAL A 52 2.30 -3.06 -3.92
CA VAL A 52 2.99 -2.48 -2.77
C VAL A 52 4.17 -3.35 -2.42
N THR A 53 5.35 -2.77 -2.27
CA THR A 53 6.54 -3.44 -1.74
C THR A 53 6.71 -3.06 -0.28
N LEU A 54 6.95 -4.07 0.55
CA LEU A 54 7.19 -3.95 1.98
C LEU A 54 8.69 -3.89 2.26
N ASN A 55 9.07 -3.39 3.44
CA ASN A 55 10.48 -3.31 3.87
C ASN A 55 11.16 -4.68 4.03
N ASP A 56 10.39 -5.73 4.31
CA ASP A 56 10.89 -7.10 4.43
C ASP A 56 11.27 -7.73 3.07
N GLY A 57 10.97 -7.05 1.96
CA GLY A 57 11.23 -7.53 0.60
C GLY A 57 10.01 -8.20 -0.05
N ASP A 58 8.99 -8.51 0.74
CA ASP A 58 7.70 -8.97 0.25
C ASP A 58 6.92 -7.90 -0.51
N TRP A 59 5.94 -8.33 -1.27
CA TRP A 59 5.06 -7.42 -2.00
C TRP A 59 3.62 -7.92 -2.01
N LEU A 60 2.69 -6.97 -2.05
CA LEU A 60 1.25 -7.21 -1.98
C LEU A 60 0.55 -6.67 -3.22
N HIS A 61 -0.44 -7.42 -3.68
CA HIS A 61 -1.34 -7.05 -4.75
C HIS A 61 -2.61 -6.42 -4.18
N ILE A 62 -2.79 -5.10 -4.32
CA ILE A 62 -4.01 -4.44 -3.86
C ILE A 62 -5.13 -4.65 -4.89
N LEU A 63 -6.23 -5.22 -4.43
CA LEU A 63 -7.50 -5.36 -5.16
C LEU A 63 -8.31 -4.06 -5.10
N LYS A 64 -9.28 -3.90 -6.01
CA LYS A 64 -10.14 -2.70 -6.09
C LYS A 64 -10.94 -2.39 -4.81
N ASP A 65 -11.15 -3.38 -3.93
CA ASP A 65 -11.82 -3.22 -2.63
C ASP A 65 -10.88 -2.75 -1.49
N GLY A 66 -9.57 -2.66 -1.77
CA GLY A 66 -8.54 -2.34 -0.78
C GLY A 66 -8.08 -3.56 0.03
N SER A 67 -8.58 -4.76 -0.30
CA SER A 67 -8.02 -6.04 0.16
C SER A 67 -6.74 -6.37 -0.61
N TRP A 68 -5.90 -7.25 -0.07
CA TRP A 68 -4.61 -7.63 -0.66
C TRP A 68 -4.35 -9.14 -0.55
N TYR A 69 -3.44 -9.63 -1.40
CA TYR A 69 -2.85 -10.97 -1.35
C TYR A 69 -1.42 -10.94 -1.90
#